data_AF-A0A843F524-F1
#
_entry.id   AF-A0A843F524-F1
#
_cell.length_a   1.000
_cell.length_b   1.000
_cell.length_c   1.000
_cell.angle_alpha   90.00
_cell.angle_beta   90.00
_cell.angle_gamma   90.00
#
_symmetry.space_group_name_H-M   'P 1'
#
loop_
_entity.id
_entity.type
_entity.pdbx_description
1 polymer ?
#
loop_
_entity_poly.entity_id
_entity_poly.type
_entity_poly.pdbx_seq_one_letter_code
_entity_poly.pdbx_strand_id
1 'polypeptide(L)' 'MADEFTHLTDSGVHMVEVGTKPDQKRRAIAKGSIFLDKNTISLIQNEEIKKG' A
#
# COMPACT_ATOMS: atom_id res chain seq x y z
N MET A 1 19.18 -3.98 -21.38
CA MET A 1 18.65 -2.60 -21.39
C MET A 1 18.01 -2.40 -20.03
N ALA A 2 18.38 -1.34 -19.31
CA ALA A 2 17.83 -1.09 -17.97
C ALA A 2 16.36 -0.66 -18.08
N ASP A 3 15.51 -1.10 -17.15
CA ASP A 3 14.12 -0.65 -17.08
C ASP A 3 14.08 0.84 -16.70
N GLU A 4 13.46 1.65 -17.54
CA GLU A 4 13.34 3.09 -17.34
C GLU A 4 12.19 3.42 -16.37
N PHE A 5 12.43 4.36 -15.45
CA PHE A 5 11.42 4.76 -14.46
C PHE A 5 10.31 5.59 -15.11
N THR A 6 9.07 5.13 -15.02
CA THR A 6 7.94 5.84 -15.63
C THR A 6 7.44 7.03 -14.80
N HIS A 7 7.72 7.12 -13.51
CA HIS A 7 7.21 8.20 -12.64
C HIS A 7 8.25 9.29 -12.33
N LEU A 8 9.44 9.18 -12.93
CA LEU A 8 10.57 10.08 -12.74
C LEU A 8 10.96 10.69 -14.08
N THR A 9 11.34 11.97 -14.06
CA THR A 9 11.98 12.70 -15.16
C THR A 9 13.27 13.33 -14.64
N ASP A 10 14.14 13.76 -15.54
CA ASP A 10 15.34 14.53 -15.19
C ASP A 10 15.01 15.84 -14.43
N SER A 11 13.80 16.39 -14.66
CA SER A 11 13.29 17.58 -14.01
C SER A 11 12.53 17.34 -12.69
N GLY A 12 12.34 16.08 -12.28
CA GLY A 12 11.59 15.72 -11.06
C GLY A 12 10.51 14.66 -11.28
N VAL A 13 9.43 14.71 -10.50
CA VAL A 13 8.36 13.70 -10.51
C VAL A 13 7.23 14.07 -11.48
N HIS A 14 6.62 13.06 -12.10
CA HIS A 14 5.43 13.27 -12.93
C HIS A 14 4.45 12.10 -12.83
N MET A 15 3.18 12.37 -13.10
CA MET A 15 2.14 11.35 -13.24
C MET A 15 2.09 10.89 -14.69
N VAL A 16 2.08 9.57 -14.90
CA VAL A 16 2.07 8.98 -16.25
C VAL A 16 0.71 9.18 -16.91
N GLU A 17 0.71 9.65 -18.16
CA GLU A 17 -0.51 9.71 -18.97
C GLU A 17 -0.98 8.29 -19.34
N VAL A 18 -2.24 7.98 -19.02
CA VAL A 18 -2.81 6.62 -19.20
C VAL A 18 -4.14 6.61 -19.94
N GLY A 19 -4.64 7.76 -20.42
CA GLY A 19 -5.96 7.89 -21.04
C GLY A 19 -6.17 7.09 -22.33
N THR A 20 -5.09 6.69 -23.00
CA THR A 20 -5.14 5.82 -24.20
C THR A 20 -5.20 4.33 -23.85
N LYS A 21 -5.00 3.96 -22.57
CA LYS A 21 -5.01 2.56 -22.14
C LYS A 21 -6.46 2.07 -22.09
N PRO A 22 -6.77 0.89 -22.64
CA PRO A 22 -8.13 0.36 -22.63
C PRO A 22 -8.59 0.07 -21.20
N ASP A 23 -9.89 0.21 -20.98
CA ASP A 23 -10.52 -0.21 -19.73
C ASP A 23 -10.38 -1.72 -19.54
N GLN A 24 -9.99 -2.12 -18.32
CA GLN A 24 -9.77 -3.50 -17.94
C GLN A 24 -10.25 -3.70 -16.51
N LYS A 25 -10.78 -4.89 -16.19
CA LYS A 25 -11.05 -5.25 -14.80
C LYS A 25 -9.72 -5.50 -14.09
N ARG A 26 -9.40 -4.68 -13.08
CA ARG A 26 -8.18 -4.80 -12.28
C ARG A 26 -8.54 -5.15 -10.84
N ARG A 27 -7.77 -6.06 -10.23
CA ARG A 27 -7.90 -6.42 -8.81
C ARG A 27 -6.51 -6.44 -8.19
N ALA A 28 -6.36 -5.75 -7.06
CA ALA A 28 -5.17 -5.78 -6.24
C ALA A 28 -5.55 -6.15 -4.80
N ILE A 29 -4.77 -7.02 -4.16
CA ILE A 29 -4.93 -7.40 -2.76
C ILE A 29 -3.58 -7.16 -2.09
N ALA A 30 -3.58 -6.39 -1.00
CA ALA A 30 -2.38 -6.12 -0.21
C ALA A 30 -2.56 -6.68 1.21
N LYS A 31 -1.46 -7.07 1.84
CA LYS A 31 -1.40 -7.50 3.24
C LYS A 31 -0.32 -6.71 3.96
N GLY A 32 -0.62 -6.29 5.19
CA GLY A 32 0.32 -5.67 6.11
C GLY A 32 0.37 -6.43 7.43
N SER A 33 1.40 -6.19 8.22
CA SER A 33 1.51 -6.70 9.58
C SER A 33 2.22 -5.66 10.43
N ILE A 34 1.84 -5.58 11.70
CA ILE A 34 2.49 -4.77 12.71
C ILE A 34 2.92 -5.66 13.86
N PHE A 35 4.10 -5.41 14.40
CA PHE A 35 4.61 -6.14 15.56
C PHE A 35 4.25 -5.35 16.81
N LEU A 36 3.56 -6.01 17.74
CA LEU A 36 3.10 -5.43 18.99
C LEU A 36 3.69 -6.23 20.16
N ASP A 37 3.67 -5.61 21.34
CA ASP A 37 3.95 -6.34 22.57
C ASP A 37 2.91 -7.45 22.79
N LYS A 38 3.35 -8.58 23.37
CA LYS A 38 2.46 -9.73 23.64
C LYS A 38 1.28 -9.33 24.52
N ASN A 39 1.51 -8.47 25.51
CA ASN A 39 0.46 -7.97 26.38
C ASN A 39 -0.57 -7.15 25.60
N THR A 40 -0.13 -6.32 24.65
CA THR A 40 -1.04 -5.56 23.77
C THR A 40 -1.89 -6.51 22.91
N ILE A 41 -1.30 -7.59 22.39
CA ILE A 41 -2.05 -8.60 21.62
C ILE A 41 -3.12 -9.26 22.50
N SER A 42 -2.77 -9.68 23.72
CA SER A 42 -3.71 -10.28 24.68
C SER A 42 -4.86 -9.32 25.03
N LEU A 43 -4.55 -8.06 25.32
CA LEU A 43 -5.56 -7.06 25.62
C LEU A 43 -6.51 -6.79 24.45
N ILE A 44 -6.04 -6.83 23.20
CA ILE A 44 -6.90 -6.70 22.01
C ILE A 44 -7.80 -7.95 21.87
N GLN A 45 -7.22 -9.15 22.03
CA GLN A 45 -7.97 -10.41 21.90
C GLN A 45 -9.05 -10.59 22.97
N ASN A 46 -8.84 -10.03 24.16
CA ASN A 46 -9.78 -10.07 25.28
C ASN A 46 -10.74 -8.89 25.31
N GLU A 47 -10.67 -7.96 24.35
CA GLU A 47 -11.48 -6.73 24.31
C GLU A 47 -11.27 -5.80 25.54
N GLU A 48 -10.07 -5.83 26.13
CA GLU A 48 -9.74 -5.15 27.40
C GLU A 48 -9.13 -3.74 27.21
N ILE A 49 -8.91 -3.29 25.97
CA ILE A 49 -8.45 -1.92 25.66
C ILE A 49 -9.63 -1.07 25.15
N LYS A 50 -9.85 0.08 25.80
CA LYS A 50 -10.76 1.11 25.29
C LYS A 50 -10.09 1.96 24.21
N LYS A 51 -10.22 1.48 22.98
CA LYS A 51 -10.42 2.30 21.76
C LYS A 51 -11.18 1.45 20.74
N GLY A 52 -12.38 1.04 21.18
CA GLY A 52 -13.46 0.39 20.46
C GLY A 52 -14.76 0.87 21.08
#